data_AF-A0A1C5QGK2-F1
#
_entry.id   AF-A0A1C5QGK2-F1
#
_cell.length_a   1.000
_cell.length_b   1.000
_cell.length_c   1.000
_cell.angle_alpha   90.00
_cell.angle_beta   90.00
_cell.angle_gamma   90.00
#
_symmetry.space_group_name_H-M   'P 1'
#
loop_
_entity.id
_entity.type
_entity.pdbx_description
1 polymer ?
#
loop_
_entity_poly.entity_id
_entity_poly.type
_entity_poly.pdbx_seq_one_letter_code
_entity_poly.pdbx_strand_id
1 'polypeptide(L)'
;MGTTFPKDIMDCMKGCILSIFWPKKDIVDFMKKVGCTSRELMPESEYKELHRAEIVDKIFTNLEKRNDSGIGQFRCMLKELTEWNYFDPYYFQKLNKLSESEAKRNISHLKQLQEIRDYKIKQERQRQEEQERKRKDISISINELKEIFLNLFGGKDQNGKEINAQRRGYLFEEFLKKLFLNEGIEVTEPFKIVGEQIDGSIKYDGEHYIIEAKWHDKWSASDSLYQFAAKVEGKMYGRGVFISVNGFSPDSVQALTTGKALRTILVDGGDLVPITEGMYTLREMLDNKIKAAQTMGRIYVDSTNLADKVIRQ
;
A
#
# COMPACT_ATOMS: atom_id res chain seq x y z
N MET A 1 3.95 -9.48 7.14
CA MET A 1 3.48 -10.70 6.45
C MET A 1 3.41 -11.82 7.46
N GLY A 2 2.29 -12.54 7.53
CA GLY A 2 1.93 -13.41 8.66
C GLY A 2 3.03 -14.39 9.07
N THR A 3 3.35 -14.40 10.36
CA THR A 3 4.28 -15.29 11.06
C THR A 3 3.72 -16.71 11.23
N THR A 4 2.75 -17.10 10.40
CA THR A 4 1.95 -18.32 10.55
C THR A 4 2.09 -19.19 9.32
N PHE A 5 2.34 -20.48 9.53
CA PHE A 5 2.49 -21.44 8.45
C PHE A 5 1.13 -21.68 7.75
N PRO A 6 1.08 -21.92 6.43
CA PRO A 6 -0.16 -22.14 5.70
C PRO A 6 -1.02 -23.30 6.22
N LYS A 7 -2.27 -23.03 6.61
CA LYS A 7 -3.18 -24.03 7.20
C LYS A 7 -3.57 -25.16 6.25
N ASP A 8 -3.83 -24.84 4.98
CA ASP A 8 -4.06 -25.82 3.91
C ASP A 8 -2.88 -26.78 3.73
N ILE A 9 -1.64 -26.28 3.79
CA ILE A 9 -0.45 -27.14 3.77
C ILE A 9 -0.39 -27.98 5.05
N MET A 10 -0.66 -27.40 6.22
CA MET A 10 -0.68 -28.14 7.48
C MET A 10 -1.66 -29.31 7.45
N ASP A 11 -2.90 -29.06 7.04
CA ASP A 11 -3.94 -30.09 6.96
C ASP A 11 -3.54 -31.21 5.97
N CYS A 12 -2.93 -30.84 4.84
CA CYS A 12 -2.39 -31.81 3.89
C CYS A 12 -1.21 -32.62 4.47
N MET A 13 -0.30 -32.00 5.23
CA MET A 13 0.79 -32.67 5.93
C MET A 13 0.26 -33.70 6.94
N LYS A 14 -0.79 -33.36 7.70
CA LYS A 14 -1.44 -34.31 8.63
C LYS A 14 -1.93 -35.55 7.89
N GLY A 15 -2.60 -35.36 6.74
CA GLY A 15 -3.04 -36.45 5.87
C GLY A 15 -1.89 -37.32 5.39
N CYS A 16 -0.77 -36.71 4.97
CA CYS A 16 0.43 -37.44 4.57
C CYS A 16 0.97 -38.30 5.72
N ILE A 17 1.17 -37.72 6.91
CA ILE A 17 1.68 -38.41 8.10
C ILE A 17 0.82 -39.64 8.44
N LEU A 18 -0.50 -39.49 8.45
CA LEU A 18 -1.42 -40.59 8.77
C LEU A 18 -1.46 -41.70 7.71
N SER A 19 -1.17 -41.37 6.45
CA SER A 19 -1.05 -42.33 5.35
C SER A 19 0.32 -43.01 5.25
N ILE A 20 1.35 -42.45 5.88
CA ILE A 20 2.72 -42.99 5.88
C ILE A 20 2.99 -43.84 7.12
N PHE A 21 2.55 -43.38 8.30
CA PHE A 21 2.90 -43.99 9.58
C PHE A 21 1.72 -44.73 10.21
N TRP A 22 1.89 -46.03 10.45
CA TRP A 22 0.89 -46.83 11.17
C TRP A 22 1.16 -46.85 12.69
N PRO A 23 2.36 -47.20 13.18
CA PRO A 23 2.62 -47.16 14.62
C PRO A 23 2.60 -45.74 15.18
N LYS A 24 1.99 -45.56 16.35
CA LYS A 24 1.99 -44.28 17.09
C LYS A 24 3.42 -43.81 17.40
N LYS A 25 4.32 -44.76 17.67
CA LYS A 25 5.74 -44.50 17.93
C LYS A 25 6.43 -43.87 16.72
N ASP A 26 6.18 -44.39 15.52
CA ASP A 26 6.81 -43.89 14.28
C ASP A 26 6.38 -42.45 13.96
N ILE A 27 5.11 -42.09 14.27
CA ILE A 27 4.63 -40.70 14.18
C ILE A 27 5.47 -39.82 15.12
N VAL A 28 5.63 -40.21 16.38
CA VAL A 28 6.38 -39.43 17.37
C VAL A 28 7.87 -39.34 17.00
N ASP A 29 8.46 -40.42 16.49
CA ASP A 29 9.86 -40.44 16.08
C ASP A 29 10.12 -39.59 14.81
N PHE A 30 9.16 -39.57 13.87
CA PHE A 30 9.17 -38.60 12.77
C PHE A 30 9.11 -37.15 13.28
N MET A 31 8.25 -36.85 14.25
CA MET A 31 8.15 -35.51 14.83
C MET A 31 9.45 -35.07 15.52
N LYS A 32 10.13 -35.98 16.21
CA LYS A 32 11.49 -35.74 16.75
C LYS A 32 12.49 -35.43 15.64
N LYS A 33 12.46 -36.19 14.54
CA LYS A 33 13.37 -35.99 13.39
C LYS A 33 13.25 -34.60 12.79
N VAL A 34 12.04 -34.05 12.70
CA VAL A 34 11.79 -32.69 12.17
C VAL A 34 12.04 -31.58 13.20
N GLY A 35 12.60 -31.91 14.37
CA GLY A 35 13.04 -30.95 15.38
C GLY A 35 11.97 -30.58 16.42
N CYS A 36 10.93 -31.39 16.61
CA CYS A 36 10.03 -31.25 17.76
C CYS A 36 10.73 -31.75 19.04
N THR A 37 10.51 -31.04 20.14
CA THR A 37 11.10 -31.33 21.45
C THR A 37 10.05 -31.84 22.41
N SER A 38 10.45 -32.18 23.64
CA SER A 38 9.53 -32.54 24.72
C SER A 38 8.48 -31.47 25.05
N ARG A 39 8.64 -30.23 24.56
CA ARG A 39 7.63 -29.16 24.70
C ARG A 39 6.41 -29.37 23.81
N GLU A 40 6.62 -29.94 22.63
CA GLU A 40 5.56 -30.18 21.65
C GLU A 40 5.03 -31.62 21.69
N LEU A 41 5.91 -32.54 22.08
CA LEU A 41 5.64 -33.98 22.15
C LEU A 41 5.01 -34.38 23.49
N MET A 42 4.41 -35.57 23.50
CA MET A 42 3.75 -36.16 24.66
C MET A 42 4.53 -37.41 25.11
N PRO A 43 4.52 -37.76 26.41
CA PRO A 43 5.15 -38.99 26.89
C PRO A 43 4.42 -40.24 26.35
N GLU A 44 5.12 -41.37 26.36
CA GLU A 44 4.59 -42.66 25.85
C GLU A 44 3.36 -43.16 26.58
N SER A 45 3.25 -42.88 27.89
CA SER A 45 2.04 -43.16 28.66
C SER A 45 0.82 -42.39 28.18
N GLU A 46 1.00 -41.19 27.60
CA GLU A 46 -0.11 -40.36 27.12
C GLU A 46 -0.48 -40.71 25.68
N TYR A 47 0.49 -40.73 24.76
CA TYR A 47 0.16 -40.93 23.35
C TYR A 47 -0.36 -42.34 23.04
N LYS A 48 -0.07 -43.34 23.89
CA LYS A 48 -0.59 -44.71 23.72
C LYS A 48 -2.10 -44.79 23.83
N GLU A 49 -2.74 -43.89 24.58
CA GLU A 49 -4.19 -43.87 24.77
C GLU A 49 -4.93 -43.11 23.66
N LEU A 50 -4.21 -42.34 22.83
CA LEU A 50 -4.81 -41.46 21.81
C LEU A 50 -4.86 -42.11 20.43
N HIS A 51 -5.85 -41.77 19.62
CA HIS A 51 -5.86 -42.13 18.19
C HIS A 51 -4.73 -41.42 17.44
N ARG A 52 -4.28 -42.00 16.31
CA ARG A 52 -3.16 -41.46 15.51
C ARG A 52 -3.40 -40.01 15.08
N ALA A 53 -4.63 -39.70 14.65
CA ALA A 53 -5.03 -38.35 14.26
C ALA A 53 -4.92 -37.35 15.43
N GLU A 54 -5.38 -37.74 16.63
CA GLU A 54 -5.30 -36.91 17.83
C GLU A 54 -3.85 -36.60 18.24
N ILE A 55 -2.94 -37.56 18.06
CA ILE A 55 -1.50 -37.34 18.30
C ILE A 55 -0.97 -36.26 17.37
N VAL A 56 -1.25 -36.39 16.07
CA VAL A 56 -0.81 -35.42 15.05
C VAL A 56 -1.41 -34.04 15.32
N ASP A 57 -2.72 -33.97 15.60
CA ASP A 57 -3.41 -32.70 15.88
C ASP A 57 -2.89 -32.00 17.13
N LYS A 58 -2.65 -32.74 18.22
CA LYS A 58 -2.06 -32.16 19.44
C LYS A 58 -0.67 -31.60 19.18
N ILE A 59 0.19 -32.31 18.44
CA ILE A 59 1.55 -31.85 18.13
C ILE A 59 1.52 -30.59 17.27
N PHE A 60 0.68 -30.55 16.22
CA PHE A 60 0.49 -29.35 15.39
C PHE A 60 -0.01 -28.16 16.22
N THR A 61 -1.01 -28.39 17.07
CA THR A 61 -1.56 -27.35 17.95
C THR A 61 -0.50 -26.82 18.93
N ASN A 62 0.39 -27.69 19.43
CA ASN A 62 1.48 -27.27 20.31
C ASN A 62 2.56 -26.48 19.56
N LEU A 63 2.86 -26.83 18.30
CA LEU A 63 3.77 -26.08 17.44
C LEU A 63 3.26 -24.67 17.16
N GLU A 64 1.97 -24.51 16.90
CA GLU A 64 1.34 -23.20 16.66
C GLU A 64 1.40 -22.27 17.89
N LYS A 65 1.50 -22.82 19.10
CA LYS A 65 1.61 -22.04 20.36
C LYS A 65 3.02 -21.48 20.61
N ARG A 66 4.02 -21.85 19.81
CA ARG A 66 5.39 -21.35 19.97
C ARG A 66 5.47 -19.87 19.58
N ASN A 67 6.47 -19.16 20.09
CA ASN A 67 6.72 -17.75 19.74
C ASN A 67 6.98 -17.56 18.23
N ASP A 68 7.55 -18.56 17.57
CA ASP A 68 7.81 -18.60 16.13
C ASP A 68 6.70 -19.31 15.34
N SER A 69 5.58 -19.62 16.00
CA SER A 69 4.47 -20.45 15.47
C SER A 69 4.93 -21.78 14.86
N GLY A 70 6.08 -22.33 15.28
CA GLY A 70 6.61 -23.60 14.78
C GLY A 70 7.06 -23.57 13.32
N ILE A 71 7.31 -22.38 12.73
CA ILE A 71 7.66 -22.23 11.31
C ILE A 71 8.81 -23.16 10.89
N GLY A 72 9.85 -23.27 11.72
CA GLY A 72 11.02 -24.11 11.42
C GLY A 72 10.64 -25.58 11.28
N GLN A 73 9.91 -26.12 12.25
CA GLN A 73 9.47 -27.51 12.27
C GLN A 73 8.51 -27.81 11.12
N PHE A 74 7.56 -26.93 10.82
CA PHE A 74 6.66 -27.11 9.67
C PHE A 74 7.39 -27.11 8.32
N ARG A 75 8.44 -26.28 8.17
CA ARG A 75 9.28 -26.29 6.96
C ARG A 75 10.08 -27.59 6.82
N CYS A 76 10.67 -28.06 7.91
CA CYS A 76 11.37 -29.35 7.92
C CYS A 76 10.40 -30.50 7.61
N MET A 77 9.21 -30.49 8.20
CA MET A 77 8.16 -31.48 7.94
C MET A 77 7.70 -31.47 6.48
N LEU A 78 7.43 -30.31 5.90
CA LEU A 78 7.06 -30.18 4.49
C LEU A 78 8.14 -30.76 3.58
N LYS A 79 9.41 -30.47 3.86
CA LYS A 79 10.54 -31.00 3.10
C LYS A 79 10.60 -32.53 3.18
N GLU A 80 10.59 -33.08 4.39
CA GLU A 80 10.68 -34.53 4.60
C GLU A 80 9.51 -35.30 3.97
N LEU A 81 8.30 -34.75 4.03
CA LEU A 81 7.11 -35.37 3.44
C LEU A 81 7.11 -35.31 1.92
N THR A 82 7.57 -34.21 1.32
CA THR A 82 7.62 -34.07 -0.15
C THR A 82 8.76 -34.88 -0.77
N GLU A 83 9.84 -35.13 -0.03
CA GLU A 83 10.95 -35.99 -0.45
C GLU A 83 10.73 -37.48 -0.09
N TRP A 84 9.61 -37.82 0.58
CA TRP A 84 9.35 -39.17 1.09
C TRP A 84 9.20 -40.22 -0.02
N ASN A 85 9.93 -41.34 0.12
CA ASN A 85 9.95 -42.42 -0.86
C ASN A 85 9.99 -43.83 -0.27
N TYR A 86 9.92 -43.98 1.06
CA TYR A 86 10.03 -45.27 1.75
C TYR A 86 8.69 -45.75 2.31
N PHE A 87 8.28 -46.98 2.02
CA PHE A 87 7.05 -47.58 2.51
C PHE A 87 7.36 -48.94 3.15
N ASP A 88 7.10 -49.08 4.45
CA ASP A 88 7.40 -50.31 5.19
C ASP A 88 6.54 -51.50 4.69
N PRO A 89 7.13 -52.54 4.07
CA PRO A 89 6.38 -53.66 3.53
C PRO A 89 5.51 -54.37 4.58
N TYR A 90 5.88 -54.33 5.86
CA TYR A 90 5.10 -54.94 6.93
C TYR A 90 3.71 -54.31 7.07
N TYR A 91 3.61 -52.99 7.05
CA TYR A 91 2.33 -52.29 7.20
C TYR A 91 1.57 -52.13 5.89
N PHE A 92 2.29 -51.95 4.78
CA PHE A 92 1.71 -51.71 3.46
C PHE A 92 1.32 -52.99 2.71
N GLN A 93 2.06 -54.09 2.89
CA GLN A 93 1.82 -55.33 2.15
C GLN A 93 1.34 -56.47 3.07
N LYS A 94 2.02 -56.71 4.20
CA LYS A 94 1.73 -57.86 5.06
C LYS A 94 0.47 -57.68 5.91
N LEU A 95 0.34 -56.55 6.60
CA LEU A 95 -0.84 -56.25 7.42
C LEU A 95 -1.93 -55.50 6.67
N ASN A 96 -1.61 -54.93 5.50
CA ASN A 96 -2.51 -54.14 4.66
C ASN A 96 -3.27 -53.06 5.45
N LYS A 97 -2.56 -52.36 6.35
CA LYS A 97 -3.11 -51.30 7.21
C LYS A 97 -3.01 -49.91 6.58
N LEU A 98 -2.11 -49.76 5.61
CA LEU A 98 -1.86 -48.54 4.86
C LEU A 98 -1.92 -48.84 3.36
N SER A 99 -2.26 -47.84 2.56
CA SER A 99 -2.30 -47.93 1.11
C SER A 99 -1.19 -47.09 0.50
N GLU A 100 -0.31 -47.72 -0.29
CA GLU A 100 0.78 -47.02 -0.97
C GLU A 100 0.23 -46.03 -2.02
N SER A 101 -0.87 -46.37 -2.69
CA SER A 101 -1.52 -45.48 -3.66
C SER A 101 -2.12 -44.24 -2.99
N GLU A 102 -2.69 -44.40 -1.79
CA GLU A 102 -3.21 -43.29 -1.00
C GLU A 102 -2.09 -42.38 -0.50
N ALA A 103 -1.01 -42.94 0.04
CA ALA A 103 0.13 -42.17 0.51
C ALA A 103 0.78 -41.37 -0.63
N LYS A 104 0.98 -41.99 -1.80
CA LYS A 104 1.49 -41.31 -3.01
C LYS A 104 0.57 -40.19 -3.48
N ARG A 105 -0.75 -40.39 -3.45
CA ARG A 105 -1.74 -39.35 -3.80
C ARG A 105 -1.65 -38.16 -2.84
N ASN A 106 -1.56 -38.41 -1.54
CA ASN A 106 -1.44 -37.35 -0.53
C ASN A 106 -0.15 -36.54 -0.69
N ILE A 107 0.99 -37.22 -0.89
CA ILE A 107 2.29 -36.58 -1.14
C ILE A 107 2.25 -35.75 -2.44
N SER A 108 1.65 -36.28 -3.51
CA SER A 108 1.51 -35.55 -4.77
C SER A 108 0.65 -34.30 -4.62
N HIS A 109 -0.43 -34.37 -3.83
CA HIS A 109 -1.27 -33.22 -3.55
C HIS A 109 -0.51 -32.16 -2.73
N LEU A 110 0.28 -32.57 -1.74
CA LEU A 110 1.13 -31.68 -0.95
C LEU A 110 2.13 -30.90 -1.83
N LYS A 111 2.77 -31.58 -2.78
CA LYS A 111 3.69 -30.95 -3.76
C LYS A 111 2.99 -29.89 -4.61
N GLN A 112 1.80 -30.21 -5.12
CA GLN A 112 1.03 -29.25 -5.93
C GLN A 112 0.65 -28.00 -5.13
N LEU A 113 0.22 -28.16 -3.87
CA LEU A 113 -0.09 -27.03 -2.99
C LEU A 113 1.13 -26.14 -2.72
N GLN A 114 2.30 -26.76 -2.50
CA GLN A 114 3.56 -26.03 -2.35
C GLN A 114 3.91 -25.24 -3.61
N GLU A 115 3.88 -25.86 -4.79
CA GLU A 115 4.21 -25.23 -6.07
C GLU A 115 3.29 -24.03 -6.39
N ILE A 116 1.98 -24.17 -6.19
CA ILE A 116 1.01 -23.09 -6.42
C ILE A 116 1.32 -21.89 -5.52
N ARG A 117 1.68 -22.12 -4.26
CA ARG A 117 2.01 -21.05 -3.32
C ARG A 117 3.34 -20.39 -3.64
N ASP A 118 4.37 -21.17 -3.94
CA ASP A 118 5.68 -20.64 -4.33
C ASP A 118 5.58 -19.79 -5.60
N TYR A 119 4.75 -20.21 -6.57
CA TYR A 119 4.44 -19.43 -7.76
C TYR A 119 3.75 -18.09 -7.44
N LYS A 120 2.71 -18.11 -6.59
CA LYS A 120 2.01 -16.88 -6.16
C LYS A 120 2.93 -15.91 -5.43
N ILE A 121 3.77 -16.40 -4.52
CA ILE A 121 4.73 -15.57 -3.78
C ILE A 121 5.75 -14.96 -4.73
N LYS A 122 6.24 -15.73 -5.71
CA LYS A 122 7.18 -15.23 -6.72
C LYS A 122 6.55 -14.16 -7.61
N GLN A 123 5.32 -14.37 -8.09
CA GLN A 123 4.60 -13.37 -8.89
C GLN A 123 4.38 -12.06 -8.12
N GLU A 124 3.96 -12.14 -6.86
CA GLU A 124 3.72 -10.96 -6.04
C GLU A 124 5.01 -10.14 -5.81
N ARG A 125 6.13 -10.82 -5.53
CA ARG A 125 7.45 -10.17 -5.42
C ARG A 125 7.87 -9.50 -6.72
N GLN A 126 7.73 -10.18 -7.85
CA GLN A 126 8.07 -9.61 -9.16
C GLN A 126 7.23 -8.37 -9.47
N ARG A 127 5.93 -8.40 -9.14
CA ARG A 127 5.03 -7.25 -9.32
C ARG A 127 5.43 -6.07 -8.45
N GLN A 128 5.81 -6.32 -7.19
CA GLN A 128 6.28 -5.29 -6.27
C GLN A 128 7.62 -4.70 -6.74
N GLU A 129 8.58 -5.53 -7.13
CA GLU A 129 9.87 -5.10 -7.66
C GLU A 129 9.71 -4.27 -8.96
N GLU A 130 8.80 -4.67 -9.85
CA GLU A 130 8.52 -3.92 -11.08
C GLU A 130 7.86 -2.56 -10.78
N GLN A 131 6.95 -2.50 -9.81
CA GLN A 131 6.36 -1.24 -9.34
C GLN A 131 7.40 -0.32 -8.69
N GLU A 132 8.30 -0.87 -7.88
CA GLU A 132 9.39 -0.11 -7.26
C GLU A 132 10.40 0.41 -8.30
N ARG A 133 10.73 -0.40 -9.31
CA ARG A 133 11.59 0.03 -10.43
C ARG A 133 10.92 1.15 -11.22
N LYS A 134 9.65 0.98 -11.61
CA LYS A 134 8.87 2.04 -12.26
C LYS A 134 8.80 3.32 -11.42
N ARG A 135 8.67 3.21 -10.09
CA ARG A 135 8.74 4.36 -9.18
C ARG A 135 10.11 5.04 -9.18
N LYS A 136 11.20 4.27 -9.14
CA LYS A 136 12.58 4.81 -9.18
C LYS A 136 12.92 5.45 -10.53
N ASP A 137 12.43 4.88 -11.63
CA ASP A 137 12.68 5.39 -12.97
C ASP A 137 11.85 6.65 -13.28
N ILE A 138 10.71 6.84 -12.61
CA ILE A 138 9.83 8.02 -12.76
C ILE A 138 10.16 9.11 -11.72
N SER A 139 10.80 8.78 -10.60
CA SER A 139 11.02 9.74 -9.52
C SER A 139 12.01 10.82 -9.93
N ILE A 140 11.52 12.04 -10.10
CA ILE A 140 12.32 13.24 -10.27
C ILE A 140 12.96 13.55 -8.92
N SER A 141 14.25 13.85 -8.91
CA SER A 141 14.93 14.19 -7.65
C SER A 141 14.35 15.47 -7.04
N ILE A 142 14.32 15.55 -5.70
CA ILE A 142 13.88 16.76 -4.98
C ILE A 142 14.67 17.99 -5.44
N ASN A 143 15.97 17.83 -5.70
CA ASN A 143 16.82 18.89 -6.24
C ASN A 143 16.33 19.40 -7.61
N GLU A 144 15.94 18.50 -8.50
CA GLU A 144 15.41 18.89 -9.81
C GLU A 144 14.05 19.60 -9.69
N LEU A 145 13.16 19.13 -8.81
CA LEU A 145 11.90 19.83 -8.51
C LEU A 145 12.15 21.24 -7.98
N LYS A 146 13.13 21.39 -7.07
CA LYS A 146 13.55 22.69 -6.52
C LYS A 146 14.06 23.63 -7.61
N GLU A 147 14.96 23.16 -8.48
CA GLU A 147 15.50 23.94 -9.59
C GLU A 147 14.41 24.40 -10.55
N ILE A 148 13.46 23.52 -10.90
CA ILE A 148 12.31 23.89 -11.76
C ILE A 148 11.50 25.01 -11.08
N PHE A 149 11.16 24.86 -9.80
CA PHE A 149 10.35 25.85 -9.09
C PHE A 149 11.06 27.21 -8.96
N LEU A 150 12.36 27.22 -8.66
CA LEU A 150 13.17 28.45 -8.58
C LEU A 150 13.27 29.17 -9.94
N ASN A 151 13.46 28.42 -11.03
CA ASN A 151 13.48 29.01 -12.38
C ASN A 151 12.13 29.69 -12.70
N LEU A 152 11.01 29.04 -12.41
CA LEU A 152 9.68 29.64 -12.59
C LEU A 152 9.50 30.90 -11.76
N PHE A 153 9.99 30.91 -10.52
CA PHE A 153 9.98 32.09 -9.66
C PHE A 153 10.79 33.25 -10.25
N GLY A 154 11.95 32.95 -10.84
CA GLY A 154 12.79 33.90 -11.57
C GLY A 154 12.26 34.31 -12.94
N GLY A 155 11.08 33.83 -13.36
CA GLY A 155 10.52 34.11 -14.68
C GLY A 155 11.32 33.48 -15.82
N LYS A 156 11.90 32.31 -15.57
CA LYS A 156 12.75 31.57 -16.51
C LYS A 156 12.23 30.15 -16.77
N ASP A 157 12.58 29.59 -17.92
CA ASP A 157 12.41 28.15 -18.20
C ASP A 157 13.57 27.32 -17.64
N GLN A 158 13.51 25.99 -17.85
CA GLN A 158 14.55 25.03 -17.40
C GLN A 158 15.94 25.26 -18.01
N ASN A 159 16.05 26.06 -19.08
CA ASN A 159 17.31 26.43 -19.71
C ASN A 159 17.79 27.83 -19.27
N GLY A 160 17.09 28.47 -18.33
CA GLY A 160 17.40 29.81 -17.84
C GLY A 160 16.94 30.95 -18.75
N LYS A 161 16.12 30.68 -19.78
CA LYS A 161 15.61 31.71 -20.70
C LYS A 161 14.40 32.42 -20.10
N GLU A 162 14.33 33.74 -20.24
CA GLU A 162 13.16 34.52 -19.81
C GLU A 162 11.87 34.08 -20.53
N ILE A 163 10.79 34.01 -19.77
CA ILE A 163 9.46 33.59 -20.23
C ILE A 163 8.40 34.62 -19.84
N ASN A 164 7.34 34.72 -20.65
CA ASN A 164 6.18 35.55 -20.33
C ASN A 164 5.25 34.88 -19.30
N ALA A 165 4.27 35.64 -18.78
CA ALA A 165 3.36 35.15 -17.74
C ALA A 165 2.53 33.94 -18.17
N GLN A 166 2.07 33.89 -19.43
CA GLN A 166 1.29 32.77 -19.96
C GLN A 166 2.12 31.49 -20.01
N ARG A 167 3.36 31.57 -20.52
CA ARG A 167 4.27 30.42 -20.58
C ARG A 167 4.66 29.95 -19.18
N ARG A 168 4.83 30.87 -18.23
CA ARG A 168 5.09 30.53 -16.83
C ARG A 168 3.93 29.75 -16.20
N GLY A 169 2.68 30.15 -16.47
CA GLY A 169 1.49 29.42 -16.01
C GLY A 169 1.47 27.98 -16.53
N TYR A 170 1.67 27.80 -17.83
CA TYR A 170 1.75 26.45 -18.44
C TYR A 170 2.86 25.58 -17.83
N LEU A 171 4.06 26.13 -17.65
CA LEU A 171 5.17 25.38 -17.05
C LEU A 171 4.92 25.06 -15.56
N PHE A 172 4.13 25.89 -14.87
CA PHE A 172 3.71 25.61 -13.51
C PHE A 172 2.72 24.45 -13.43
N GLU A 173 1.77 24.36 -14.36
CA GLU A 173 0.88 23.19 -14.48
C GLU A 173 1.69 21.90 -14.71
N GLU A 174 2.68 21.94 -15.62
CA GLU A 174 3.59 20.80 -15.86
C GLU A 174 4.41 20.45 -14.61
N PHE A 175 4.89 21.44 -13.86
CA PHE A 175 5.59 21.23 -12.60
C PHE A 175 4.71 20.54 -11.56
N LEU A 176 3.46 21.00 -11.38
CA LEU A 176 2.52 20.39 -10.43
C LEU A 176 2.19 18.95 -10.82
N LYS A 177 1.97 18.68 -12.11
CA LYS A 177 1.80 17.31 -12.61
C LYS A 177 2.98 16.42 -12.27
N LYS A 178 4.21 16.89 -12.51
CA LYS A 178 5.44 16.19 -12.11
C LYS A 178 5.47 15.93 -10.60
N LEU A 179 5.12 16.92 -9.79
CA LEU A 179 5.09 16.82 -8.34
C LEU A 179 4.09 15.76 -7.84
N PHE A 180 2.86 15.74 -8.38
CA PHE A 180 1.85 14.73 -8.04
C PHE A 180 2.28 13.32 -8.47
N LEU A 181 2.80 13.17 -9.69
CA LEU A 181 3.27 11.87 -10.19
C LEU A 181 4.46 11.34 -9.39
N ASN A 182 5.37 12.22 -8.95
CA ASN A 182 6.52 11.86 -8.10
C ASN A 182 6.08 11.25 -6.76
N GLU A 183 4.93 11.69 -6.26
CA GLU A 183 4.32 11.19 -5.01
C GLU A 183 3.41 9.98 -5.25
N GLY A 184 3.34 9.47 -6.48
CA GLY A 184 2.48 8.35 -6.87
C GLY A 184 0.99 8.66 -6.78
N ILE A 185 0.62 9.92 -7.00
CA ILE A 185 -0.76 10.37 -7.09
C ILE A 185 -1.17 10.29 -8.57
N GLU A 186 -2.31 9.67 -8.84
CA GLU A 186 -2.85 9.55 -10.21
C GLU A 186 -3.33 10.92 -10.68
N VAL A 187 -2.90 11.32 -11.89
CA VAL A 187 -3.23 12.62 -12.49
C VAL A 187 -4.00 12.40 -13.80
N THR A 188 -5.04 13.18 -14.01
CA THR A 188 -5.75 13.32 -15.28
C THR A 188 -5.37 14.65 -15.92
N GLU A 189 -4.95 14.61 -17.18
CA GLU A 189 -4.58 15.78 -17.99
C GLU A 189 -5.70 16.83 -18.08
N PRO A 190 -5.37 18.09 -18.40
CA PRO A 190 -6.37 19.12 -18.66
C PRO A 190 -7.44 18.65 -19.65
N PHE A 191 -8.71 18.96 -19.36
CA PHE A 191 -9.84 18.58 -20.21
C PHE A 191 -10.88 19.69 -20.29
N LYS A 192 -11.65 19.68 -21.38
CA LYS A 192 -12.73 20.63 -21.63
C LYS A 192 -14.07 19.91 -21.57
N ILE A 193 -14.95 20.40 -20.70
CA ILE A 193 -16.38 20.13 -20.74
C ILE A 193 -17.02 21.31 -21.50
N VAL A 194 -18.19 21.12 -22.11
CA VAL A 194 -18.88 22.19 -22.85
C VAL A 194 -19.02 23.45 -21.98
N GLY A 195 -18.28 24.51 -22.32
CA GLY A 195 -18.26 25.79 -21.58
C GLY A 195 -17.35 25.85 -20.35
N GLU A 196 -16.62 24.78 -20.00
CA GLU A 196 -15.78 24.72 -18.79
C GLU A 196 -14.41 24.09 -19.10
N GLN A 197 -13.33 24.81 -18.74
CA GLN A 197 -11.97 24.27 -18.78
C GLN A 197 -11.52 23.92 -17.35
N ILE A 198 -10.98 22.70 -17.21
CA ILE A 198 -10.37 22.16 -16.00
C ILE A 198 -8.90 21.89 -16.31
N ASP A 199 -8.00 22.46 -15.49
CA ASP A 199 -6.54 22.33 -15.69
C ASP A 199 -6.06 20.90 -15.36
N GLY A 200 -6.81 20.16 -14.56
CA GLY A 200 -6.62 18.72 -14.38
C GLY A 200 -7.42 18.17 -13.20
N SER A 201 -7.22 16.90 -12.91
CA SER A 201 -7.71 16.31 -11.65
C SER A 201 -6.72 15.30 -11.11
N ILE A 202 -6.74 15.10 -9.79
CA ILE A 202 -5.97 14.06 -9.12
C ILE A 202 -6.89 13.07 -8.42
N LYS A 203 -6.42 11.83 -8.26
CA LYS A 203 -7.06 10.85 -7.38
C LYS A 203 -6.24 10.69 -6.10
N TYR A 204 -6.79 11.15 -4.99
CA TYR A 204 -6.14 11.13 -3.68
C TYR A 204 -7.05 10.48 -2.65
N ASP A 205 -6.52 9.49 -1.93
CA ASP A 205 -7.23 8.72 -0.89
C ASP A 205 -8.61 8.19 -1.34
N GLY A 206 -8.65 7.63 -2.55
CA GLY A 206 -9.87 7.07 -3.14
C GLY A 206 -10.83 8.09 -3.78
N GLU A 207 -10.54 9.39 -3.67
CA GLU A 207 -11.44 10.48 -4.06
C GLU A 207 -10.82 11.32 -5.19
N HIS A 208 -11.66 11.91 -6.04
CA HIS A 208 -11.21 12.76 -7.13
C HIS A 208 -11.26 14.24 -6.73
N TYR A 209 -10.15 14.96 -6.95
CA TYR A 209 -10.03 16.40 -6.73
C TYR A 209 -9.76 17.09 -8.05
N ILE A 210 -10.58 18.07 -8.40
CA ILE A 210 -10.33 18.98 -9.53
C ILE A 210 -9.22 19.94 -9.12
N ILE A 211 -8.30 20.22 -10.04
CA ILE A 211 -7.19 21.14 -9.83
C ILE A 211 -7.35 22.36 -10.73
N GLU A 212 -7.11 23.54 -10.16
CA GLU A 212 -6.86 24.77 -10.92
C GLU A 212 -5.62 25.46 -10.36
N ALA A 213 -4.71 25.87 -11.25
CA ALA A 213 -3.40 26.39 -10.88
C ALA A 213 -3.20 27.80 -11.47
N LYS A 214 -2.78 28.75 -10.64
CA LYS A 214 -2.55 30.14 -11.03
C LYS A 214 -1.18 30.64 -10.58
N TRP A 215 -0.50 31.32 -11.50
CA TRP A 215 0.70 32.12 -11.23
C TRP A 215 0.46 33.60 -11.58
N HIS A 216 -0.55 34.17 -10.93
CA HIS A 216 -0.93 35.59 -11.01
C HIS A 216 -0.84 36.25 -9.64
N ASP A 217 -1.03 37.56 -9.56
CA ASP A 217 -1.13 38.25 -8.27
C ASP A 217 -2.36 37.79 -7.44
N LYS A 218 -2.37 38.12 -6.15
CA LYS A 218 -3.41 37.70 -5.19
C LYS A 218 -4.82 38.14 -5.59
N TRP A 219 -4.97 39.31 -6.21
CA TRP A 219 -6.26 39.86 -6.58
C TRP A 219 -6.83 39.12 -7.78
N SER A 220 -6.02 38.93 -8.82
CA SER A 220 -6.38 38.14 -10.01
C SER A 220 -6.73 36.68 -9.68
N ALA A 221 -6.08 36.10 -8.67
CA ALA A 221 -6.39 34.75 -8.19
C ALA A 221 -7.77 34.67 -7.51
N SER A 222 -8.22 35.76 -6.88
CA SER A 222 -9.49 35.81 -6.12
C SER A 222 -10.71 35.70 -7.05
N ASP A 223 -10.70 36.38 -8.20
CA ASP A 223 -11.80 36.30 -9.19
C ASP A 223 -11.93 34.90 -9.79
N SER A 224 -10.79 34.27 -10.09
CA SER A 224 -10.73 32.91 -10.60
C SER A 224 -11.20 31.88 -9.56
N LEU A 225 -10.94 32.15 -8.28
CA LEU A 225 -11.26 31.23 -7.19
C LEU A 225 -12.77 31.02 -7.03
N TYR A 226 -13.58 32.08 -7.14
CA TYR A 226 -15.05 31.94 -7.06
C TYR A 226 -15.61 31.12 -8.21
N GLN A 227 -15.12 31.37 -9.43
CA GLN A 227 -15.53 30.61 -10.60
C GLN A 227 -15.19 29.12 -10.42
N PHE A 228 -14.00 28.84 -9.91
CA PHE A 228 -13.58 27.48 -9.62
C PHE A 228 -14.43 26.81 -8.53
N ALA A 229 -14.72 27.50 -7.43
CA ALA A 229 -15.56 26.97 -6.36
C ALA A 229 -16.96 26.58 -6.89
N ALA A 230 -17.56 27.42 -7.74
CA ALA A 230 -18.82 27.11 -8.38
C ALA A 230 -18.75 25.88 -9.31
N LYS A 231 -17.66 25.72 -10.08
CA LYS A 231 -17.41 24.52 -10.89
C LYS A 231 -17.37 23.25 -10.03
N VAL A 232 -16.66 23.32 -8.89
CA VAL A 232 -16.52 22.21 -7.95
C VAL A 232 -17.87 21.83 -7.33
N GLU A 233 -18.66 22.81 -6.89
CA GLU A 233 -19.99 22.56 -6.33
C GLU A 233 -20.94 21.88 -7.33
N GLY A 234 -20.81 22.20 -8.62
CA GLY A 234 -21.59 21.61 -9.71
C GLY A 234 -21.29 20.14 -10.00
N LYS A 235 -20.29 19.52 -9.36
CA LYS A 235 -19.95 18.09 -9.55
C LYS A 235 -20.55 17.19 -8.46
N MET A 236 -20.80 15.93 -8.82
CA MET A 236 -21.18 14.90 -7.86
C MET A 236 -20.05 14.72 -6.83
N TYR A 237 -20.33 15.03 -5.56
CA TYR A 237 -19.33 15.07 -4.48
C TYR A 237 -18.08 15.90 -4.80
N GLY A 238 -18.22 16.99 -5.56
CA GLY A 238 -17.07 17.74 -6.03
C GLY A 238 -16.11 18.16 -4.93
N ARG A 239 -14.82 17.97 -5.19
CA ARG A 239 -13.71 18.41 -4.35
C ARG A 239 -12.72 19.16 -5.23
N GLY A 240 -12.18 20.25 -4.73
CA GLY A 240 -11.25 21.10 -5.45
C GLY A 240 -9.98 21.35 -4.67
N VAL A 241 -8.87 21.48 -5.37
CA VAL A 241 -7.65 22.10 -4.85
C VAL A 241 -7.32 23.26 -5.77
N PHE A 242 -7.32 24.46 -5.22
CA PHE A 242 -6.93 25.66 -5.94
C PHE A 242 -5.52 26.07 -5.49
N ILE A 243 -4.60 26.16 -6.45
CA ILE A 243 -3.19 26.41 -6.19
C ILE A 243 -2.84 27.80 -6.73
N SER A 244 -2.49 28.74 -5.86
CA SER A 244 -2.05 30.10 -6.24
C SER A 244 -0.70 30.40 -5.62
N VAL A 245 0.36 30.52 -6.44
CA VAL A 245 1.72 30.71 -5.91
C VAL A 245 1.85 31.95 -5.03
N ASN A 246 1.18 33.04 -5.42
CA ASN A 246 1.22 34.29 -4.66
C ASN A 246 0.21 34.34 -3.51
N GLY A 247 -0.57 33.28 -3.27
CA GLY A 247 -1.59 33.22 -2.23
C GLY A 247 -2.92 33.87 -2.61
N PHE A 248 -3.71 34.20 -1.59
CA PHE A 248 -5.11 34.66 -1.71
C PHE A 248 -5.35 35.92 -0.87
N SER A 249 -6.39 36.69 -1.21
CA SER A 249 -6.85 37.80 -0.38
C SER A 249 -7.68 37.31 0.81
N PRO A 250 -7.56 37.91 2.01
CA PRO A 250 -8.42 37.58 3.15
C PRO A 250 -9.92 37.58 2.82
N ASP A 251 -10.38 38.60 2.10
CA ASP A 251 -11.78 38.78 1.76
C ASP A 251 -12.32 37.65 0.87
N SER A 252 -11.52 37.17 -0.10
CA SER A 252 -11.93 36.06 -0.97
C SER A 252 -12.08 34.74 -0.21
N VAL A 253 -11.17 34.48 0.73
CA VAL A 253 -11.24 33.29 1.59
C VAL A 253 -12.42 33.39 2.55
N GLN A 254 -12.65 34.58 3.14
CA GLN A 254 -13.77 34.81 4.04
C GLN A 254 -15.13 34.65 3.33
N ALA A 255 -15.26 35.15 2.10
CA ALA A 255 -16.49 35.01 1.33
C ALA A 255 -16.83 33.54 1.03
N LEU A 256 -15.84 32.71 0.66
CA LEU A 256 -16.05 31.28 0.40
C LEU A 256 -16.42 30.49 1.65
N THR A 257 -15.74 30.78 2.77
CA THR A 257 -16.00 30.13 4.06
C THR A 257 -17.38 30.52 4.61
N THR A 258 -17.78 31.79 4.47
CA THR A 258 -19.09 32.29 4.90
C THR A 258 -20.22 31.76 4.00
N GLY A 259 -19.97 31.66 2.69
CA GLY A 259 -20.89 31.07 1.71
C GLY A 259 -21.06 29.55 1.80
N LYS A 260 -20.30 28.87 2.69
CA LYS A 260 -20.26 27.40 2.90
C LYS A 260 -19.75 26.58 1.69
N ALA A 261 -19.00 27.19 0.77
CA ALA A 261 -18.33 26.50 -0.33
C ALA A 261 -17.05 25.77 0.13
N LEU A 262 -17.17 24.91 1.16
CA LEU A 262 -16.05 24.22 1.84
C LEU A 262 -15.49 23.02 1.06
N ARG A 263 -15.79 22.93 -0.24
CA ARG A 263 -15.35 21.83 -1.11
C ARG A 263 -13.99 22.10 -1.78
N THR A 264 -13.42 23.29 -1.56
CA THR A 264 -12.16 23.71 -2.17
C THR A 264 -11.10 23.95 -1.11
N ILE A 265 -9.95 23.30 -1.26
CA ILE A 265 -8.75 23.52 -0.44
C ILE A 265 -7.84 24.50 -1.14
N LEU A 266 -7.25 25.42 -0.38
CA LEU A 266 -6.34 26.44 -0.89
C LEU A 266 -4.88 26.10 -0.57
N VAL A 267 -4.05 26.16 -1.61
CA VAL A 267 -2.60 25.91 -1.56
C VAL A 267 -1.88 27.10 -2.16
N ASP A 268 -0.80 27.54 -1.51
CA ASP A 268 0.03 28.63 -2.01
C ASP A 268 1.51 28.25 -2.16
N GLY A 269 2.33 29.19 -2.64
CA GLY A 269 3.77 28.98 -2.79
C GLY A 269 4.47 28.67 -1.46
N GLY A 270 3.96 29.19 -0.34
CA GLY A 270 4.48 28.87 0.99
C GLY A 270 4.24 27.42 1.42
N ASP A 271 3.21 26.76 0.87
CA ASP A 271 3.01 25.32 1.04
C ASP A 271 3.91 24.50 0.10
N LEU A 272 4.19 25.01 -1.11
CA LEU A 272 4.99 24.30 -2.12
C LEU A 272 6.50 24.35 -1.84
N VAL A 273 7.00 25.46 -1.28
CA VAL A 273 8.44 25.62 -1.01
C VAL A 273 8.98 24.51 -0.09
N PRO A 274 8.41 24.24 1.11
CA PRO A 274 8.88 23.16 1.98
C PRO A 274 8.88 21.79 1.29
N ILE A 275 7.95 21.56 0.35
CA ILE A 275 7.88 20.33 -0.44
C ILE A 275 9.05 20.22 -1.42
N THR A 276 9.32 21.29 -2.15
CA THR A 276 10.48 21.34 -3.05
C THR A 276 11.82 21.27 -2.32
N GLU A 277 11.86 21.62 -1.03
CA GLU A 277 13.06 21.50 -0.20
C GLU A 277 13.17 20.15 0.53
N GLY A 278 12.19 19.25 0.36
CA GLY A 278 12.17 17.94 1.01
C GLY A 278 11.95 17.98 2.52
N MET A 279 11.50 19.13 3.06
CA MET A 279 11.15 19.28 4.48
C MET A 279 9.78 18.69 4.81
N TYR A 280 8.93 18.53 3.79
CA TYR A 280 7.54 18.16 3.94
C TYR A 280 7.04 17.48 2.67
N THR A 281 6.28 16.39 2.74
CA THR A 281 5.79 15.72 1.51
C THR A 281 4.49 16.37 1.01
N LEU A 282 4.20 16.18 -0.29
CA LEU A 282 2.93 16.66 -0.85
C LEU A 282 1.73 15.96 -0.22
N ARG A 283 1.89 14.67 0.12
CA ARG A 283 0.86 13.88 0.79
C ARG A 283 0.55 14.42 2.18
N GLU A 284 1.58 14.70 2.98
CA GLU A 284 1.40 15.30 4.29
C GLU A 284 0.67 16.65 4.19
N MET A 285 1.00 17.48 3.21
CA MET A 285 0.30 18.75 2.95
C MET A 285 -1.18 18.56 2.62
N LEU A 286 -1.48 17.61 1.72
CA LEU A 286 -2.87 17.30 1.37
C LEU A 286 -3.62 16.76 2.58
N ASP A 287 -3.07 15.80 3.31
CA ASP A 287 -3.70 15.21 4.50
C ASP A 287 -4.04 16.27 5.55
N ASN A 288 -3.09 17.14 5.87
CA ASN A 288 -3.26 18.18 6.88
C ASN A 288 -4.29 19.23 6.46
N LYS A 289 -4.25 19.69 5.20
CA LYS A 289 -5.23 20.67 4.69
C LYS A 289 -6.62 20.05 4.53
N ILE A 290 -6.74 18.81 4.05
CA ILE A 290 -8.00 18.07 3.95
C ILE A 290 -8.59 17.90 5.35
N LYS A 291 -7.78 17.48 6.32
CA LYS A 291 -8.21 17.35 7.72
C LYS A 291 -8.71 18.67 8.28
N ALA A 292 -8.00 19.77 8.08
CA ALA A 292 -8.42 21.09 8.56
C ALA A 292 -9.75 21.53 7.92
N ALA A 293 -9.92 21.32 6.61
CA ALA A 293 -11.15 21.64 5.91
C ALA A 293 -12.33 20.80 6.43
N GLN A 294 -12.15 19.49 6.57
CA GLN A 294 -13.20 18.55 6.97
C GLN A 294 -13.59 18.66 8.45
N THR A 295 -12.62 18.91 9.33
CA THR A 295 -12.85 18.88 10.79
C THR A 295 -13.07 20.25 11.41
N MET A 296 -12.48 21.30 10.82
CA MET A 296 -12.52 22.66 11.37
C MET A 296 -13.19 23.67 10.43
N GLY A 297 -13.57 23.26 9.20
CA GLY A 297 -14.09 24.17 8.18
C GLY A 297 -13.06 25.18 7.67
N ARG A 298 -11.76 24.94 7.88
CA ARG A 298 -10.68 25.86 7.48
C ARG A 298 -10.05 25.39 6.18
N ILE A 299 -10.26 26.16 5.11
CA ILE A 299 -9.81 25.81 3.76
C ILE A 299 -8.45 26.38 3.38
N TYR A 300 -7.92 27.33 4.17
CA TYR A 300 -6.64 27.98 3.93
C TYR A 300 -5.79 28.07 5.21
N VAL A 301 -5.04 27.01 5.47
CA VAL A 301 -4.17 26.89 6.64
C VAL A 301 -2.75 26.59 6.24
N ASP A 302 -1.81 26.88 7.13
CA ASP A 302 -0.44 26.38 7.05
C ASP A 302 -0.42 24.85 7.12
N SER A 303 0.28 24.22 6.18
CA SER A 303 0.33 22.77 6.08
C SER A 303 1.07 22.11 7.25
N THR A 304 1.98 22.81 7.92
CA THR A 304 2.82 22.26 8.98
C THR A 304 2.19 22.40 10.37
N ASN A 305 1.60 23.56 10.67
CA ASN A 305 1.09 23.88 12.01
C ASN A 305 -0.43 24.11 12.07
N LEU A 306 -1.13 24.05 10.92
CA LEU A 306 -2.58 24.23 10.80
C LEU A 306 -3.11 25.60 11.30
N ALA A 307 -2.22 26.59 11.46
CA ALA A 307 -2.61 27.96 11.74
C ALA A 307 -3.34 28.55 10.54
N ASP A 308 -4.32 29.41 10.82
CA ASP A 308 -5.06 30.12 9.77
C ASP A 308 -4.12 31.09 9.05
N LYS A 309 -4.09 31.01 7.72
CA LYS A 309 -3.29 31.94 6.90
C LYS A 309 -3.98 33.28 6.73
N VAL A 310 -5.27 33.37 7.05
CA VAL A 310 -6.01 34.62 7.08
C VAL A 310 -5.88 35.23 8.47
N ILE A 311 -5.00 36.22 8.62
CA ILE A 311 -4.93 37.01 9.85
C ILE A 311 -6.24 37.81 9.93
N ARG A 312 -7.12 37.46 10.87
CA ARG A 312 -8.26 38.30 11.24
C ARG A 312 -7.68 39.60 11.81
N GLN A 313 -7.86 40.71 11.10
CA GLN A 313 -7.70 42.03 11.69
C GLN A 313 -8.83 42.28 12.69
#